data_AF-A0A1S7SBN6-F1
#
_entry.id   AF-A0A1S7SBN6-F1
#
_cell.length_a   1.000
_cell.length_b   1.000
_cell.length_c   1.000
_cell.angle_alpha   90.00
_cell.angle_beta   90.00
_cell.angle_gamma   90.00
#
_symmetry.space_group_name_H-M   'P 1'
#
loop_
_entity.id
_entity.type
_entity.pdbx_description
1 polymer ?
#
loop_
_entity_poly.entity_id
_entity_poly.type
_entity_poly.pdbx_seq_one_letter_code
_entity_poly.pdbx_strand_id
1 'polypeptide(L)'
;MNQPKSGKPLSAEQRQALEATHTWQRVVELRLDPVRGNFDASHLKEVNRRIFQDLPGLGFDDVTPGEYRPAVAAGNDWIKTRSLETVAAPSNVAYSRMDKAAQARLDDVLKGANPAELSKLKPAEFTKAIGKLYSEVDYIHPFSDGNSRTLREFTRELAEASGYTLDWDRFGKSPGGRDVLYIARDLSVNELALPHIQHAGTKRDVVLSMDQFESNRALPDLLRDAIRPSRAIAFEQMPEADAIELHPELREAYKTMRTAAQYFETKMPDDAAAQRNALLTVRKHVQAKLDQGETKDFRQSPDERQKGNATPAKQTDRTRAGQQGPEHER
;
A
#
# COMPACT_ATOMS: atom_id res chain seq x y z
N MET A 1 0.54 27.99 17.53
CA MET A 1 0.12 27.24 18.73
C MET A 1 1.05 27.63 19.89
N ASN A 2 0.48 27.85 21.08
CA ASN A 2 1.17 28.32 22.27
C ASN A 2 2.33 27.39 22.67
N GLN A 3 3.56 27.93 22.75
CA GLN A 3 4.60 27.27 23.52
C GLN A 3 4.18 27.19 25.00
N PRO A 4 4.37 26.05 25.68
CA PRO A 4 4.08 25.97 27.10
C PRO A 4 4.97 26.94 27.89
N LYS A 5 4.35 27.89 28.59
CA LYS A 5 4.99 28.73 29.60
C LYS A 5 5.35 27.90 30.84
N SER A 6 6.37 27.07 30.74
CA SER A 6 7.14 26.59 31.90
C SER A 6 8.42 25.94 31.41
N GLY A 7 9.59 26.37 31.89
CA GLY A 7 10.90 25.78 31.55
C GLY A 7 11.12 24.36 32.07
N LYS A 8 10.09 23.51 32.11
CA LYS A 8 10.21 22.08 32.37
C LYS A 8 10.44 21.36 31.04
N PRO A 9 11.38 20.41 30.96
CA PRO A 9 11.58 19.59 29.77
C PRO A 9 10.30 18.77 29.48
N LEU A 10 10.00 18.59 28.19
CA LEU A 10 8.86 17.80 27.72
C LEU A 10 9.00 16.33 28.17
N SER A 11 7.88 15.70 28.56
CA SER A 11 7.83 14.24 28.77
C SER A 11 8.06 13.49 27.45
N ALA A 12 8.37 12.19 27.52
CA ALA A 12 8.52 11.35 26.33
C ALA A 12 7.26 11.36 25.45
N GLU A 13 6.08 11.25 26.06
CA GLU A 13 4.79 11.34 25.36
C GLU A 13 4.58 12.71 24.72
N GLN A 14 4.93 13.80 25.42
CA GLN A 14 4.84 15.15 24.86
C GLN A 14 5.79 15.36 23.69
N ARG A 15 7.02 14.83 23.76
CA ARG A 15 7.97 14.85 22.64
C ARG A 15 7.44 14.05 21.46
N GLN A 16 6.92 12.85 21.69
CA GLN A 16 6.34 12.02 20.63
C GLN A 16 5.13 12.72 19.96
N ALA A 17 4.24 13.32 20.73
CA ALA A 17 3.09 14.05 20.20
C ALA A 17 3.52 15.29 19.38
N LEU A 18 4.54 16.02 19.85
CA LEU A 18 5.10 17.16 19.14
C LEU A 18 5.73 16.74 17.80
N GLU A 19 6.56 15.69 17.83
CA GLU A 19 7.21 15.11 16.65
C GLU A 19 6.19 14.61 15.62
N ALA A 20 5.17 13.87 16.06
CA ALA A 20 4.08 13.40 15.21
C ALA A 20 3.29 14.57 14.59
N THR A 21 3.01 15.62 15.36
CA THR A 21 2.25 16.79 14.87
C THR A 21 3.00 17.52 13.76
N HIS A 22 4.29 17.81 13.96
CA HIS A 22 5.09 18.54 12.98
C HIS A 22 5.38 17.71 11.73
N THR A 23 5.72 16.43 11.89
CA THR A 23 5.98 15.55 10.75
C THR A 23 4.70 15.29 9.93
N TRP A 24 3.53 15.20 10.57
CA TRP A 24 2.26 15.09 9.86
C TRP A 24 1.95 16.33 9.01
N GLN A 25 2.16 17.53 9.55
CA GLN A 25 1.99 18.78 8.78
C GLN A 25 2.87 18.78 7.53
N ARG A 26 4.14 18.37 7.65
CA ARG A 26 5.06 18.29 6.52
C ARG A 26 4.69 17.21 5.52
N VAL A 27 4.15 16.08 5.96
CA VAL A 27 3.58 15.07 5.05
C VAL A 27 2.41 15.64 4.25
N VAL A 28 1.50 16.40 4.88
CA VAL A 28 0.38 17.05 4.17
C VAL A 28 0.89 18.05 3.14
N GLU A 29 1.87 18.88 3.50
CA GLU A 29 2.50 19.81 2.55
C GLU A 29 3.19 19.07 1.40
N LEU A 30 3.89 17.98 1.68
CA LEU A 30 4.54 17.15 0.66
C LEU A 30 3.54 16.52 -0.31
N ARG A 31 2.35 16.13 0.17
CA ARG A 31 1.27 15.62 -0.70
C ARG A 31 0.71 16.70 -1.64
N LEU A 32 0.75 17.97 -1.24
CA LEU A 32 0.32 19.11 -2.07
C LEU A 32 1.41 19.59 -3.03
N ASP A 33 2.67 19.50 -2.62
CA ASP A 33 3.84 19.88 -3.40
C ASP A 33 4.90 18.76 -3.32
N PRO A 34 4.75 17.68 -4.10
CA PRO A 34 5.67 16.54 -4.13
C PRO A 34 7.11 16.92 -4.50
N VAL A 35 8.08 16.09 -4.12
CA VAL A 35 9.47 16.33 -4.50
C VAL A 35 9.62 16.14 -6.02
N ARG A 36 10.18 17.13 -6.70
CA ARG A 36 10.51 17.03 -8.13
C ARG A 36 11.89 16.40 -8.29
N GLY A 37 11.98 15.29 -9.01
CA GLY A 37 13.25 14.63 -9.28
C GLY A 37 13.08 13.27 -9.96
N ASN A 38 14.15 12.49 -10.00
CA ASN A 38 14.22 11.24 -10.76
C ASN A 38 14.04 9.98 -9.89
N PHE A 39 13.45 10.11 -8.70
CA PHE A 39 13.32 9.03 -7.71
C PHE A 39 14.67 8.33 -7.39
N ASP A 40 15.74 9.12 -7.33
CA ASP A 40 17.07 8.68 -6.95
C ASP A 40 17.35 8.93 -5.46
N ALA A 41 18.59 8.68 -5.04
CA ALA A 41 19.03 8.91 -3.66
C ALA A 41 18.83 10.36 -3.20
N SER A 42 18.98 11.35 -4.09
CA SER A 42 18.78 12.77 -3.78
C SER A 42 17.31 13.06 -3.53
N HIS A 43 16.41 12.49 -4.35
CA HIS A 43 14.97 12.58 -4.13
C HIS A 43 14.59 11.94 -2.78
N LEU A 44 15.10 10.73 -2.47
CA LEU A 44 14.81 10.05 -1.20
C LEU A 44 15.27 10.88 0.02
N LYS A 45 16.46 11.47 -0.06
CA LYS A 45 16.98 12.37 0.98
C LYS A 45 16.13 13.63 1.11
N GLU A 46 15.66 14.21 0.00
CA GLU A 46 14.83 15.41 0.03
C GLU A 46 13.45 15.15 0.64
N VAL A 47 12.82 13.99 0.36
CA VAL A 47 11.60 13.57 1.04
C VAL A 47 11.83 13.49 2.55
N ASN A 48 12.90 12.83 3.00
CA ASN A 48 13.24 12.76 4.42
C ASN A 48 13.48 14.17 5.01
N ARG A 49 14.29 14.99 4.33
CA ARG A 49 14.59 16.35 4.76
C ARG A 49 13.31 17.14 4.97
N ARG A 50 12.39 17.16 4.01
CA ARG A 50 11.13 17.93 4.11
C ARG A 50 10.22 17.44 5.24
N ILE A 51 10.13 16.13 5.47
CA ILE A 51 9.30 15.58 6.56
C ILE A 51 9.85 15.99 7.93
N PHE A 52 11.18 16.01 8.09
CA PHE A 52 11.83 16.15 9.41
C PHE A 52 12.52 17.51 9.63
N GLN A 53 12.45 18.45 8.68
CA GLN A 53 13.21 19.72 8.69
C GLN A 53 13.02 20.60 9.94
N ASP A 54 11.86 20.52 10.60
CA ASP A 54 11.55 21.37 11.76
C ASP A 54 12.07 20.79 13.08
N LEU A 55 12.32 19.46 13.13
CA LEU A 55 12.60 18.78 14.39
C LEU A 55 13.86 19.28 15.12
N PRO A 56 14.99 19.57 14.45
CA PRO A 56 16.15 20.15 15.13
C PRO A 56 15.81 21.46 15.85
N GLY A 57 15.03 22.34 15.22
CA GLY A 57 14.58 23.61 15.82
C GLY A 57 13.60 23.45 17.00
N LEU A 58 13.08 22.25 17.23
CA LEU A 58 12.13 21.91 18.30
C LEU A 58 12.81 21.12 19.45
N GLY A 59 14.14 21.03 19.45
CA GLY A 59 14.92 20.34 20.48
C GLY A 59 15.05 18.84 20.27
N PHE A 60 14.95 18.37 19.02
CA PHE A 60 15.33 17.02 18.58
C PHE A 60 16.71 17.09 17.90
N ASP A 61 17.73 17.44 18.67
CA ASP A 61 19.09 17.74 18.18
C ASP A 61 19.79 16.52 17.54
N ASP A 62 19.28 15.32 17.78
CA ASP A 62 19.74 14.04 17.23
C ASP A 62 19.15 13.72 15.85
N VAL A 63 18.16 14.48 15.40
CA VAL A 63 17.56 14.32 14.07
C VAL A 63 18.41 15.06 13.04
N THR A 64 18.83 14.35 11.99
CA THR A 64 19.60 14.91 10.87
C THR A 64 18.81 14.77 9.56
N PRO A 65 17.90 15.72 9.24
CA PRO A 65 16.99 15.58 8.10
C PRO A 65 17.74 15.49 6.77
N GLY A 66 17.42 14.45 5.98
CA GLY A 66 18.04 14.21 4.67
C GLY A 66 19.44 13.60 4.70
N GLU A 67 20.00 13.35 5.89
CA GLU A 67 21.34 12.78 6.02
C GLU A 67 21.29 11.28 6.33
N TYR A 68 22.18 10.54 5.67
CA TYR A 68 22.31 9.11 5.95
C TYR A 68 22.89 8.89 7.35
N ARG A 69 22.38 7.87 8.03
CA ARG A 69 22.96 7.43 9.30
C ARG A 69 24.40 6.92 9.10
N PRO A 70 25.24 6.98 10.13
CA PRO A 70 26.56 6.35 10.09
C PRO A 70 26.48 4.84 9.81
N ALA A 71 27.51 4.33 9.15
CA ALA A 71 27.65 2.89 8.96
C ALA A 71 27.81 2.18 10.30
N VAL A 72 27.27 0.97 10.41
CA VAL A 72 27.49 0.10 11.55
C VAL A 72 28.93 -0.37 11.54
N ALA A 73 29.59 -0.38 12.70
CA ALA A 73 30.97 -0.85 12.83
C ALA A 73 31.10 -2.33 12.41
N ALA A 74 32.28 -2.71 11.92
CA ALA A 74 32.58 -4.09 11.51
C ALA A 74 32.28 -5.07 12.65
N GLY A 75 31.61 -6.17 12.31
CA GLY A 75 31.25 -7.21 13.28
C GLY A 75 30.04 -6.91 14.16
N ASN A 76 29.31 -5.80 13.97
CA ASN A 76 28.01 -5.52 14.61
C ASN A 76 26.85 -5.57 13.60
N ASP A 77 25.65 -5.88 14.05
CA ASP A 77 24.41 -5.87 13.24
C ASP A 77 23.51 -4.66 13.61
N TRP A 78 22.78 -4.10 12.63
CA TRP A 78 21.71 -3.12 12.90
C TRP A 78 20.40 -3.88 13.07
N ILE A 79 19.90 -3.99 14.31
CA ILE A 79 18.66 -4.70 14.63
C ILE A 79 17.70 -3.79 15.38
N LYS A 80 16.41 -3.94 15.11
CA LYS A 80 15.33 -3.30 15.86
C LYS A 80 14.35 -4.36 16.37
N THR A 81 14.06 -4.31 17.66
CA THR A 81 12.94 -5.03 18.26
C THR A 81 11.72 -4.12 18.30
N ARG A 82 10.61 -4.60 17.75
CA ARG A 82 9.34 -3.89 17.63
C ARG A 82 8.29 -4.55 18.49
N SER A 83 7.66 -3.75 19.35
CA SER A 83 6.40 -4.12 19.99
C SER A 83 5.26 -3.93 19.00
N LEU A 84 4.38 -4.92 18.92
CA LEU A 84 3.15 -4.89 18.13
C LEU A 84 1.98 -4.56 19.07
N GLU A 85 0.92 -3.95 18.54
CA GLU A 85 -0.19 -3.45 19.35
C GLU A 85 -1.21 -4.54 19.71
N THR A 86 -1.35 -5.55 18.85
CA THR A 86 -2.33 -6.63 18.94
C THR A 86 -1.69 -8.00 19.18
N VAL A 87 -0.37 -8.09 19.06
CA VAL A 87 0.41 -9.32 19.25
C VAL A 87 1.38 -9.11 20.40
N ALA A 88 1.32 -9.98 21.40
CA ALA A 88 2.17 -9.90 22.59
C ALA A 88 3.66 -10.18 22.30
N ALA A 89 3.93 -10.92 21.22
CA ALA A 89 5.28 -11.29 20.84
C ALA A 89 5.94 -10.22 19.96
N PRO A 90 7.22 -9.88 20.21
CA PRO A 90 7.91 -8.84 19.44
C PRO A 90 8.28 -9.32 18.04
N SER A 91 8.50 -8.35 17.14
CA SER A 91 9.12 -8.55 15.82
C SER A 91 10.56 -8.04 15.86
N ASN A 92 11.53 -8.90 15.57
CA ASN A 92 12.94 -8.52 15.41
C ASN A 92 13.26 -8.40 13.92
N VAL A 93 13.79 -7.24 13.53
CA VAL A 93 14.14 -6.95 12.15
C VAL A 93 15.58 -6.44 12.04
N ALA A 94 16.36 -7.08 11.18
CA ALA A 94 17.73 -6.70 10.88
C ALA A 94 17.81 -5.89 9.58
N TYR A 95 18.71 -4.92 9.53
CA TYR A 95 18.91 -4.03 8.40
C TYR A 95 20.35 -4.08 7.91
N SER A 96 20.61 -3.39 6.81
CA SER A 96 21.96 -3.25 6.26
C SER A 96 22.91 -2.53 7.23
N ARG A 97 24.20 -2.63 6.92
CA ARG A 97 25.25 -1.94 7.67
C ARG A 97 25.37 -0.46 7.29
N MET A 98 24.64 0.01 6.27
CA MET A 98 24.76 1.35 5.67
C MET A 98 26.19 1.75 5.28
N ASP A 99 27.04 0.76 5.01
CA ASP A 99 28.39 0.97 4.47
C ASP A 99 28.35 1.33 2.98
N LYS A 100 29.52 1.44 2.34
CA LYS A 100 29.61 1.80 0.92
C LYS A 100 28.94 0.78 -0.01
N ALA A 101 28.92 -0.50 0.36
CA ALA A 101 28.23 -1.52 -0.43
C ALA A 101 26.72 -1.37 -0.32
N ALA A 102 26.19 -1.11 0.89
CA ALA A 102 24.78 -0.81 1.09
C ALA A 102 24.33 0.47 0.37
N GLN A 103 25.16 1.53 0.38
CA GLN A 103 24.90 2.76 -0.38
C GLN A 103 24.88 2.50 -1.89
N ALA A 104 25.83 1.73 -2.42
CA ALA A 104 25.84 1.36 -3.84
C ALA A 104 24.63 0.49 -4.23
N ARG A 105 24.21 -0.42 -3.35
CA ARG A 105 22.98 -1.22 -3.54
C ARG A 105 21.74 -0.33 -3.56
N LEU A 106 21.67 0.68 -2.69
CA LEU A 106 20.58 1.66 -2.71
C LEU A 106 20.50 2.37 -4.06
N ASP A 107 21.61 2.90 -4.56
CA ASP A 107 21.66 3.56 -5.86
C ASP A 107 21.24 2.62 -7.00
N ASP A 108 21.65 1.35 -6.96
CA ASP A 108 21.27 0.35 -7.95
C ASP A 108 19.77 0.01 -7.91
N VAL A 109 19.21 -0.21 -6.72
CA VAL A 109 17.79 -0.46 -6.51
C VAL A 109 16.94 0.70 -7.02
N LEU A 110 17.37 1.95 -6.76
CA LEU A 110 16.64 3.15 -7.17
C LEU A 110 16.64 3.38 -8.68
N LYS A 111 17.52 2.74 -9.46
CA LYS A 111 17.38 2.74 -10.94
C LYS A 111 16.06 2.11 -11.40
N GLY A 112 15.49 1.20 -10.61
CA GLY A 112 14.18 0.61 -10.85
C GLY A 112 13.01 1.55 -10.54
N ALA A 113 13.26 2.69 -9.88
CA ALA A 113 12.26 3.70 -9.54
C ALA A 113 11.92 4.60 -10.74
N ASN A 114 11.63 4.01 -11.91
CA ASN A 114 11.40 4.74 -13.14
C ASN A 114 9.89 4.79 -13.48
N PRO A 115 9.21 5.94 -13.34
CA PRO A 115 7.78 6.04 -13.63
C PRO A 115 7.40 5.67 -15.06
N ALA A 116 8.27 5.97 -16.04
CA ALA A 116 8.00 5.67 -17.44
C ALA A 116 7.99 4.15 -17.71
N GLU A 117 8.84 3.38 -17.01
CA GLU A 117 8.82 1.91 -17.12
C GLU A 117 7.71 1.30 -16.27
N LEU A 118 7.52 1.81 -15.05
CA LEU A 118 6.49 1.31 -14.13
C LEU A 118 5.07 1.54 -14.65
N SER A 119 4.81 2.64 -15.36
CA SER A 119 3.50 2.95 -15.96
C SER A 119 3.06 1.96 -17.05
N LYS A 120 3.99 1.21 -17.64
CA LYS A 120 3.71 0.19 -18.66
C LYS A 120 3.26 -1.14 -18.07
N LEU A 121 3.53 -1.38 -16.78
CA LEU A 121 3.21 -2.63 -16.11
C LEU A 121 1.71 -2.77 -15.87
N LYS A 122 1.21 -4.00 -15.79
CA LYS A 122 -0.13 -4.27 -15.24
C LYS A 122 -0.12 -4.17 -13.71
N PRO A 123 -1.29 -3.99 -13.05
CA PRO A 123 -1.36 -3.71 -11.62
C PRO A 123 -0.67 -4.73 -10.72
N ALA A 124 -0.76 -6.02 -11.05
CA ALA A 124 -0.08 -7.08 -10.31
C ALA A 124 1.46 -7.00 -10.41
N GLU A 125 1.97 -6.70 -11.60
CA GLU A 125 3.40 -6.56 -11.86
C GLU A 125 3.95 -5.27 -11.24
N PHE A 126 3.22 -4.17 -11.38
CA PHE A 126 3.52 -2.89 -10.73
C PHE A 126 3.59 -3.06 -9.21
N THR A 127 2.59 -3.73 -8.62
CA THR A 127 2.52 -4.00 -7.17
C THR A 127 3.74 -4.80 -6.71
N LYS A 128 4.13 -5.84 -7.47
CA LYS A 128 5.33 -6.61 -7.17
C LYS A 128 6.61 -5.76 -7.27
N ALA A 129 6.73 -4.94 -8.31
CA ALA A 129 7.89 -4.08 -8.54
C ALA A 129 8.06 -3.05 -7.42
N ILE A 130 6.99 -2.30 -7.08
CA ILE A 130 7.05 -1.28 -6.04
C ILE A 130 7.20 -1.87 -4.64
N GLY A 131 6.58 -3.03 -4.37
CA GLY A 131 6.76 -3.76 -3.12
C GLY A 131 8.21 -4.22 -2.94
N LYS A 132 8.83 -4.78 -3.98
CA LYS A 132 10.26 -5.17 -3.95
C LYS A 132 11.16 -3.96 -3.73
N LEU A 133 10.92 -2.86 -4.46
CA LEU A 133 11.66 -1.61 -4.29
C LEU A 133 11.57 -1.11 -2.84
N TYR A 134 10.37 -1.08 -2.26
CA TYR A 134 10.18 -0.69 -0.87
C TYR A 134 11.00 -1.58 0.06
N SER A 135 10.88 -2.91 -0.07
CA SER A 135 11.58 -3.87 0.81
C SER A 135 13.11 -3.72 0.74
N GLU A 136 13.66 -3.49 -0.46
CA GLU A 136 15.07 -3.26 -0.67
C GLU A 136 15.55 -1.96 0.01
N VAL A 137 14.88 -0.84 -0.24
CA VAL A 137 15.25 0.46 0.38
C VAL A 137 15.08 0.40 1.90
N ASP A 138 14.07 -0.32 2.37
CA ASP A 138 13.79 -0.45 3.80
C ASP A 138 14.80 -1.37 4.52
N TYR A 139 15.31 -2.39 3.82
CA TYR A 139 16.46 -3.17 4.26
C TYR A 139 17.71 -2.29 4.34
N ILE A 140 17.97 -1.41 3.37
CA ILE A 140 19.09 -0.47 3.46
C ILE A 140 18.96 0.38 4.73
N HIS A 141 17.75 0.85 5.03
CA HIS A 141 17.42 1.65 6.22
C HIS A 141 18.35 2.88 6.36
N PRO A 142 18.34 3.80 5.38
CA PRO A 142 19.41 4.78 5.21
C PRO A 142 19.45 5.90 6.25
N PHE A 143 18.34 6.21 6.94
CA PHE A 143 18.25 7.31 7.92
C PHE A 143 18.28 6.80 9.36
N SER A 144 18.64 7.66 10.33
CA SER A 144 18.69 7.29 11.75
C SER A 144 17.29 7.01 12.31
N ASP A 145 16.29 7.78 11.86
CA ASP A 145 14.88 7.53 12.11
C ASP A 145 14.05 8.03 10.91
N GLY A 146 12.75 7.71 10.90
CA GLY A 146 11.82 8.24 9.91
C GLY A 146 11.78 7.47 8.58
N ASN A 147 12.51 6.35 8.47
CA ASN A 147 12.57 5.53 7.26
C ASN A 147 11.17 5.16 6.75
N SER A 148 10.30 4.58 7.57
CA SER A 148 8.96 4.17 7.12
C SER A 148 8.11 5.34 6.62
N ARG A 149 8.20 6.53 7.22
CA ARG A 149 7.45 7.71 6.74
C ARG A 149 8.00 8.22 5.42
N THR A 150 9.32 8.28 5.31
CA THR A 150 10.02 8.66 4.08
C THR A 150 9.67 7.71 2.93
N LEU A 151 9.79 6.39 3.14
CA LEU A 151 9.55 5.40 2.09
C LEU A 151 8.08 5.34 1.67
N ARG A 152 7.14 5.55 2.59
CA ARG A 152 5.71 5.61 2.25
C ARG A 152 5.40 6.79 1.33
N GLU A 153 5.91 7.98 1.62
CA GLU A 153 5.69 9.15 0.75
C GLU A 153 6.48 9.04 -0.56
N PHE A 154 7.74 8.58 -0.52
CA PHE A 154 8.53 8.31 -1.73
C PHE A 154 7.82 7.34 -2.69
N THR A 155 7.28 6.23 -2.16
CA THR A 155 6.56 5.24 -2.98
C THR A 155 5.16 5.69 -3.38
N ARG A 156 4.49 6.54 -2.59
CA ARG A 156 3.24 7.19 -2.98
C ARG A 156 3.47 8.09 -4.21
N GLU A 157 4.48 8.96 -4.15
CA GLU A 157 4.86 9.85 -5.25
C GLU A 157 5.26 9.05 -6.50
N LEU A 158 6.02 7.97 -6.32
CA LEU A 158 6.41 7.08 -7.42
C LEU A 158 5.19 6.41 -8.06
N ALA A 159 4.22 5.95 -7.25
CA ALA A 159 3.01 5.34 -7.76
C ALA A 159 2.17 6.33 -8.56
N GLU A 160 1.97 7.54 -8.05
CA GLU A 160 1.23 8.60 -8.73
C GLU A 160 1.88 8.98 -10.06
N ALA A 161 3.19 9.18 -10.08
CA ALA A 161 3.94 9.43 -11.30
C ALA A 161 3.86 8.27 -12.31
N SER A 162 3.58 7.05 -11.83
CA SER A 162 3.42 5.84 -12.65
C SER A 162 1.97 5.58 -13.10
N GLY A 163 1.01 6.44 -12.77
CA GLY A 163 -0.41 6.25 -13.11
C GLY A 163 -1.18 5.31 -12.16
N TYR A 164 -0.65 5.11 -10.96
CA TYR A 164 -1.24 4.31 -9.89
C TYR A 164 -1.51 5.16 -8.66
N THR A 165 -2.41 4.69 -7.80
CA THR A 165 -2.57 5.18 -6.43
C THR A 165 -2.09 4.11 -5.47
N LEU A 166 -1.36 4.51 -4.41
CA LEU A 166 -0.93 3.66 -3.31
C LEU A 166 -1.41 4.26 -1.99
N ASP A 167 -2.49 3.70 -1.43
CA ASP A 167 -3.13 4.18 -0.20
C ASP A 167 -2.57 3.46 1.04
N TRP A 168 -1.51 4.04 1.63
CA TRP A 168 -0.95 3.56 2.89
C TRP A 168 -1.89 3.73 4.09
N ASP A 169 -2.80 4.71 4.04
CA ASP A 169 -3.70 5.01 5.16
C ASP A 169 -4.70 3.87 5.38
N ARG A 170 -4.91 3.01 4.36
CA ARG A 170 -5.65 1.74 4.48
C ARG A 170 -5.20 0.88 5.66
N PHE A 171 -3.90 0.78 5.91
CA PHE A 171 -3.35 -0.03 7.00
C PHE A 171 -3.29 0.73 8.33
N GLY A 172 -3.39 2.06 8.32
CA GLY A 172 -3.26 2.91 9.51
C GLY A 172 -4.50 2.93 10.43
N LYS A 173 -5.67 2.49 9.94
CA LYS A 173 -6.98 2.74 10.58
C LYS A 173 -7.25 1.96 11.86
N SER A 174 -6.50 0.88 12.13
CA SER A 174 -6.67 0.06 13.32
C SER A 174 -5.32 -0.49 13.81
N PRO A 175 -5.21 -0.84 15.11
CA PRO A 175 -4.01 -1.52 15.64
C PRO A 175 -3.62 -2.75 14.82
N GLY A 176 -4.59 -3.62 14.50
CA GLY A 176 -4.33 -4.81 13.69
C GLY A 176 -3.88 -4.51 12.26
N GLY A 177 -4.42 -3.45 11.63
CA GLY A 177 -3.95 -3.03 10.31
C GLY A 177 -2.49 -2.55 10.33
N ARG A 178 -2.10 -1.82 11.38
CA ARG A 178 -0.73 -1.33 11.56
C ARG A 178 0.24 -2.49 11.80
N ASP A 179 -0.14 -3.44 12.64
CA ASP A 179 0.65 -4.64 12.90
C ASP A 179 0.83 -5.48 11.64
N VAL A 180 -0.23 -5.72 10.86
CA VAL A 180 -0.15 -6.47 9.61
C VAL A 180 0.85 -5.82 8.63
N LEU A 181 0.85 -4.48 8.53
CA LEU A 181 1.83 -3.77 7.72
C LEU A 181 3.26 -3.92 8.27
N TYR A 182 3.46 -3.79 9.58
CA TYR A 182 4.78 -3.96 10.19
C TYR A 182 5.31 -5.38 10.01
N ILE A 183 4.47 -6.40 10.22
CA ILE A 183 4.84 -7.80 10.04
C ILE A 183 5.23 -8.07 8.58
N ALA A 184 4.39 -7.67 7.62
CA ALA A 184 4.66 -7.89 6.20
C ALA A 184 5.98 -7.23 5.75
N ARG A 185 6.24 -6.03 6.25
CA ARG A 185 7.49 -5.27 6.03
C ARG A 185 8.69 -6.01 6.64
N ASP A 186 8.60 -6.35 7.92
CA ASP A 186 9.71 -6.96 8.66
C ASP A 186 10.06 -8.35 8.09
N LEU A 187 9.07 -9.14 7.64
CA LEU A 187 9.29 -10.41 6.92
C LEU A 187 10.11 -10.21 5.64
N SER A 188 9.70 -9.28 4.78
CA SER A 188 10.40 -9.01 3.52
C SER A 188 11.81 -8.43 3.73
N VAL A 189 12.00 -7.61 4.77
CA VAL A 189 13.32 -7.08 5.12
C VAL A 189 14.22 -8.19 5.67
N ASN A 190 13.71 -9.06 6.54
CA ASN A 190 14.48 -10.13 7.13
C ASN A 190 14.89 -11.19 6.10
N GLU A 191 14.07 -11.45 5.09
CA GLU A 191 14.44 -12.30 3.95
C GLU A 191 15.71 -11.76 3.24
N LEU A 192 15.79 -10.44 3.05
CA LEU A 192 16.98 -9.79 2.48
C LEU A 192 18.16 -9.75 3.46
N ALA A 193 17.89 -9.59 4.75
CA ALA A 193 18.93 -9.42 5.77
C ALA A 193 19.61 -10.73 6.17
N LEU A 194 18.88 -11.84 6.22
CA LEU A 194 19.31 -13.12 6.80
C LEU A 194 20.68 -13.62 6.32
N PRO A 195 21.05 -13.53 5.02
CA PRO A 195 22.37 -13.95 4.55
C PRO A 195 23.53 -13.06 5.02
N HIS A 196 23.24 -11.86 5.50
CA HIS A 196 24.21 -10.82 5.82
C HIS A 196 24.41 -10.59 7.33
N ILE A 197 23.55 -11.17 8.17
CA ILE A 197 23.64 -11.08 9.64
C ILE A 197 24.93 -11.73 10.13
N GLN A 198 25.69 -11.02 10.95
CA GLN A 198 27.00 -11.46 11.44
C GLN A 198 26.87 -12.27 12.75
N HIS A 199 26.01 -11.85 13.67
CA HIS A 199 25.90 -12.48 14.98
C HIS A 199 24.88 -13.61 15.01
N ALA A 200 25.28 -14.73 15.62
CA ALA A 200 24.40 -15.87 15.83
C ALA A 200 23.14 -15.53 16.67
N GLY A 201 23.27 -14.65 17.66
CA GLY A 201 22.14 -14.18 18.48
C GLY A 201 21.12 -13.41 17.63
N THR A 202 21.57 -12.40 16.90
CA THR A 202 20.75 -11.64 15.95
C THR A 202 20.09 -12.55 14.92
N LYS A 203 20.84 -13.51 14.37
CA LYS A 203 20.30 -14.48 13.42
C LYS A 203 19.19 -15.32 14.03
N ARG A 204 19.38 -15.80 15.27
CA ARG A 204 18.37 -16.56 16.00
C ARG A 204 17.11 -15.72 16.21
N ASP A 205 17.26 -14.49 16.67
CA ASP A 205 16.12 -13.62 16.97
C ASP A 205 15.33 -13.24 15.70
N VAL A 206 16.02 -13.00 14.59
CA VAL A 206 15.40 -12.78 13.27
C VAL A 206 14.68 -14.01 12.76
N VAL A 207 15.30 -15.19 12.79
CA VAL A 207 14.67 -16.44 12.35
C VAL A 207 13.42 -16.75 13.18
N LEU A 208 13.49 -16.59 14.51
CA LEU A 208 12.34 -16.77 15.39
C LEU A 208 11.19 -15.82 15.03
N SER A 209 11.48 -14.55 14.72
CA SER A 209 10.45 -13.62 14.27
C SER A 209 9.89 -13.99 12.89
N MET A 210 10.72 -14.48 11.96
CA MET A 210 10.25 -14.95 10.66
C MET A 210 9.30 -16.15 10.80
N ASP A 211 9.69 -17.17 11.57
CA ASP A 211 8.90 -18.37 11.82
C ASP A 211 7.57 -18.02 12.52
N GLN A 212 7.62 -17.15 13.52
CA GLN A 212 6.44 -16.71 14.27
C GLN A 212 5.39 -16.05 13.38
N PHE A 213 5.81 -15.36 12.32
CA PHE A 213 4.94 -14.59 11.46
C PHE A 213 4.77 -15.17 10.05
N GLU A 214 5.27 -16.37 9.77
CA GLU A 214 5.34 -16.98 8.44
C GLU A 214 3.99 -17.05 7.69
N SER A 215 2.88 -17.13 8.43
CA SER A 215 1.53 -17.18 7.86
C SER A 215 1.01 -15.83 7.34
N ASN A 216 1.72 -14.74 7.62
CA ASN A 216 1.36 -13.41 7.12
C ASN A 216 1.87 -13.20 5.70
N ARG A 217 1.15 -12.39 4.93
CA ARG A 217 1.58 -11.99 3.59
C ARG A 217 2.87 -11.16 3.68
N ALA A 218 3.81 -11.42 2.77
CA ALA A 218 4.92 -10.52 2.52
C ALA A 218 4.43 -9.17 1.97
N LEU A 219 5.24 -8.13 2.10
CA LEU A 219 4.83 -6.76 1.72
C LEU A 219 4.30 -6.64 0.28
N PRO A 220 4.94 -7.20 -0.77
CA PRO A 220 4.41 -7.08 -2.13
C PRO A 220 2.99 -7.64 -2.30
N ASP A 221 2.65 -8.71 -1.57
CA ASP A 221 1.31 -9.30 -1.65
C ASP A 221 0.29 -8.54 -0.80
N LEU A 222 0.73 -7.94 0.31
CA LEU A 222 -0.10 -7.06 1.12
C LEU A 222 -0.51 -5.80 0.34
N LEU A 223 0.41 -5.22 -0.43
CA LEU A 223 0.18 -3.97 -1.17
C LEU A 223 -0.88 -4.07 -2.27
N ARG A 224 -1.26 -5.28 -2.70
CA ARG A 224 -2.39 -5.48 -3.62
C ARG A 224 -3.69 -4.89 -3.09
N ASP A 225 -3.83 -4.79 -1.77
CA ASP A 225 -5.02 -4.24 -1.13
C ASP A 225 -5.06 -2.70 -1.16
N ALA A 226 -3.91 -2.06 -1.40
CA ALA A 226 -3.71 -0.61 -1.32
C ALA A 226 -3.38 0.04 -2.66
N ILE A 227 -3.13 -0.75 -3.71
CA ILE A 227 -2.76 -0.26 -5.04
C ILE A 227 -3.90 -0.41 -6.03
N ARG A 228 -4.21 0.67 -6.75
CA ARG A 228 -5.16 0.66 -7.89
C ARG A 228 -4.67 1.58 -9.00
N PRO A 229 -4.98 1.30 -10.28
CA PRO A 229 -4.76 2.25 -11.36
C PRO A 229 -5.54 3.55 -11.12
N SER A 230 -4.91 4.71 -11.29
CA SER A 230 -5.58 6.01 -11.05
C SER A 230 -6.80 6.20 -11.95
N ARG A 231 -6.73 5.71 -13.20
CA ARG A 231 -7.88 5.66 -14.14
C ARG A 231 -9.08 4.87 -13.61
N ALA A 232 -8.84 3.79 -12.86
CA ALA A 232 -9.92 2.95 -12.33
C ALA A 232 -10.64 3.68 -11.18
N ILE A 233 -9.91 4.43 -10.38
CA ILE A 233 -10.45 5.31 -9.33
C ILE A 233 -11.22 6.48 -9.96
N ALA A 234 -10.66 7.12 -10.99
CA ALA A 234 -11.32 8.22 -11.69
C ALA A 234 -12.66 7.78 -12.30
N PHE A 235 -12.70 6.64 -12.99
CA PHE A 235 -13.95 6.09 -13.54
C PHE A 235 -15.01 5.83 -12.45
N GLU A 236 -14.58 5.37 -11.26
CA GLU A 236 -15.45 5.06 -10.13
C GLU A 236 -16.05 6.32 -9.50
N GLN A 237 -15.22 7.35 -9.29
CA GLN A 237 -15.51 8.45 -8.36
C GLN A 237 -15.73 9.82 -9.02
N MET A 238 -15.21 10.04 -10.22
CA MET A 238 -15.27 11.33 -10.90
C MET A 238 -16.44 11.42 -11.89
N PRO A 239 -16.96 12.63 -12.14
CA PRO A 239 -17.78 12.90 -13.31
C PRO A 239 -17.09 12.48 -14.61
N GLU A 240 -17.85 12.05 -15.62
CA GLU A 240 -17.29 11.53 -16.88
C GLU A 240 -16.34 12.52 -17.57
N ALA A 241 -16.70 13.81 -17.62
CA ALA A 241 -15.89 14.82 -18.29
C ALA A 241 -14.49 14.95 -17.64
N ASP A 242 -14.45 15.11 -16.32
CA ASP A 242 -13.22 15.24 -15.53
C ASP A 242 -12.37 13.96 -15.61
N ALA A 243 -13.02 12.79 -15.55
CA ALA A 243 -12.34 11.51 -15.67
C ALA A 243 -11.66 11.34 -17.04
N ILE A 244 -12.33 11.75 -18.13
CA ILE A 244 -11.78 11.69 -19.50
C ILE A 244 -10.70 12.76 -19.72
N GLU A 245 -10.83 13.94 -19.11
CA GLU A 245 -9.79 14.96 -19.17
C GLU A 245 -8.49 14.47 -18.53
N LEU A 246 -8.59 13.86 -17.34
CA LEU A 246 -7.45 13.32 -16.62
C LEU A 246 -6.90 12.02 -17.24
N HIS A 247 -7.79 11.16 -17.72
CA HIS A 247 -7.48 9.85 -18.31
C HIS A 247 -8.18 9.67 -19.67
N PRO A 248 -7.60 10.20 -20.76
CA PRO A 248 -8.17 10.17 -22.10
C PRO A 248 -8.55 8.78 -22.62
N GLU A 249 -7.91 7.72 -22.12
CA GLU A 249 -8.23 6.33 -22.45
C GLU A 249 -9.60 5.87 -21.93
N LEU A 250 -10.18 6.54 -20.92
CA LEU A 250 -11.50 6.19 -20.38
C LEU A 250 -12.65 6.42 -21.37
N ARG A 251 -12.42 7.11 -22.49
CA ARG A 251 -13.43 7.29 -23.55
C ARG A 251 -14.04 5.96 -24.02
N GLU A 252 -13.24 4.89 -24.12
CA GLU A 252 -13.73 3.58 -24.53
C GLU A 252 -14.59 2.90 -23.45
N ALA A 253 -14.26 3.10 -22.17
CA ALA A 253 -15.07 2.62 -21.05
C ALA A 253 -16.44 3.33 -21.03
N TYR A 254 -16.47 4.66 -21.12
CA TYR A 254 -17.72 5.42 -21.16
C TYR A 254 -18.54 5.19 -22.43
N LYS A 255 -17.89 4.97 -23.59
CA LYS A 255 -18.58 4.52 -24.81
C LYS A 255 -19.27 3.16 -24.63
N THR A 256 -18.64 2.24 -23.90
CA THR A 256 -19.25 0.95 -23.55
C THR A 256 -20.49 1.16 -22.66
N MET A 257 -20.40 2.05 -21.67
CA MET A 257 -21.53 2.41 -20.79
C MET A 257 -22.70 3.01 -21.59
N ARG A 258 -22.44 3.96 -22.50
CA ARG A 258 -23.49 4.57 -23.33
C ARG A 258 -24.17 3.57 -24.25
N THR A 259 -23.39 2.72 -24.93
CA THR A 259 -23.92 1.66 -25.79
C THR A 259 -24.82 0.70 -25.00
N ALA A 260 -24.40 0.33 -23.78
CA ALA A 260 -25.20 -0.52 -22.92
C ALA A 260 -26.51 0.16 -22.48
N ALA A 261 -26.47 1.45 -22.15
CA ALA A 261 -27.66 2.22 -21.77
C ALA A 261 -28.70 2.23 -22.88
N GLN A 262 -28.27 2.56 -24.11
CA GLN A 262 -29.14 2.54 -25.30
C GLN A 262 -29.72 1.15 -25.57
N TYR A 263 -28.92 0.10 -25.38
CA TYR A 263 -29.38 -1.28 -25.54
C TYR A 263 -30.49 -1.64 -24.53
N PHE A 264 -30.31 -1.32 -23.25
CA PHE A 264 -31.31 -1.65 -22.22
C PHE A 264 -32.56 -0.78 -22.33
N GLU A 265 -32.43 0.49 -22.70
CA GLU A 265 -33.58 1.36 -23.02
C GLU A 265 -34.43 0.76 -24.16
N THR A 266 -33.77 0.22 -25.19
CA THR A 266 -34.48 -0.44 -26.31
C THR A 266 -35.10 -1.77 -25.92
N LYS A 267 -34.45 -2.56 -25.06
CA LYS A 267 -34.89 -3.93 -24.71
C LYS A 267 -35.85 -4.01 -23.53
N MET A 268 -35.86 -3.00 -22.67
CA MET A 268 -36.62 -2.96 -21.43
C MET A 268 -37.26 -1.57 -21.23
N PRO A 269 -38.01 -1.02 -22.22
CA PRO A 269 -38.40 0.39 -22.24
C PRO A 269 -39.19 0.85 -21.00
N ASP A 270 -40.00 -0.02 -20.41
CA ASP A 270 -40.89 0.32 -19.29
C ASP A 270 -40.38 -0.17 -17.91
N ASP A 271 -39.16 -0.70 -17.84
CA ASP A 271 -38.58 -1.22 -16.59
C ASP A 271 -37.28 -0.50 -16.22
N ALA A 272 -37.44 0.73 -15.71
CA ALA A 272 -36.32 1.57 -15.28
C ALA A 272 -35.47 0.91 -14.17
N ALA A 273 -36.06 0.06 -13.33
CA ALA A 273 -35.34 -0.65 -12.29
C ALA A 273 -34.43 -1.74 -12.89
N ALA A 274 -34.94 -2.53 -13.84
CA ALA A 274 -34.16 -3.53 -14.56
C ALA A 274 -33.04 -2.87 -15.39
N GLN A 275 -33.33 -1.76 -16.10
CA GLN A 275 -32.32 -1.00 -16.83
C GLN A 275 -31.18 -0.55 -15.92
N ARG A 276 -31.51 0.04 -14.74
CA ARG A 276 -30.51 0.49 -13.77
C ARG A 276 -29.67 -0.67 -13.25
N ASN A 277 -30.28 -1.79 -12.89
CA ASN A 277 -29.56 -2.97 -12.37
C ASN A 277 -28.64 -3.59 -13.44
N ALA A 278 -29.10 -3.65 -14.68
CA ALA A 278 -28.29 -4.13 -15.81
C ALA A 278 -27.11 -3.20 -16.09
N LEU A 279 -27.32 -1.88 -16.07
CA LEU A 279 -26.24 -0.89 -16.19
C LEU A 279 -25.23 -0.96 -15.04
N LEU A 280 -25.67 -1.19 -13.80
CA LEU A 280 -24.77 -1.40 -12.67
C LEU A 280 -23.89 -2.65 -12.87
N THR A 281 -24.44 -3.69 -13.49
CA THR A 281 -23.69 -4.91 -13.82
C THR A 281 -22.62 -4.64 -14.86
N VAL A 282 -22.94 -3.88 -15.91
CA VAL A 282 -21.95 -3.45 -16.91
C VAL A 282 -20.88 -2.55 -16.28
N ARG A 283 -21.28 -1.58 -15.44
CA ARG A 283 -20.33 -0.70 -14.74
C ARG A 283 -19.36 -1.50 -13.87
N LYS A 284 -19.84 -2.49 -13.12
CA LYS A 284 -18.99 -3.39 -12.32
C LYS A 284 -18.01 -4.19 -13.18
N HIS A 285 -18.43 -4.67 -14.35
CA HIS A 285 -17.54 -5.38 -15.27
C HIS A 285 -16.44 -4.46 -15.83
N VAL A 286 -16.82 -3.27 -16.32
CA VAL A 286 -15.87 -2.25 -16.80
C VAL A 286 -14.88 -1.87 -15.69
N GLN A 287 -15.38 -1.64 -14.46
CA GLN A 287 -14.58 -1.33 -13.29
C GLN A 287 -13.55 -2.44 -13.01
N ALA A 288 -13.97 -3.71 -12.97
CA ALA A 288 -13.08 -4.84 -12.73
C ALA A 288 -11.98 -4.97 -13.79
N LYS A 289 -12.29 -4.69 -15.06
CA LYS A 289 -11.30 -4.65 -16.15
C LYS A 289 -10.30 -3.50 -15.97
N LEU A 290 -10.77 -2.31 -15.62
CA LEU A 290 -9.91 -1.15 -15.32
C LEU A 290 -9.00 -1.43 -14.11
N ASP A 291 -9.51 -2.06 -13.06
CA ASP A 291 -8.72 -2.46 -11.88
C ASP A 291 -7.67 -3.54 -12.22
N GLN A 292 -7.88 -4.32 -13.27
CA GLN A 292 -6.90 -5.25 -13.85
C GLN A 292 -5.91 -4.57 -14.81
N GLY A 293 -6.07 -3.26 -15.05
CA GLY A 293 -5.23 -2.46 -15.93
C GLY A 293 -5.66 -2.46 -17.39
N GLU A 294 -6.80 -3.06 -17.73
CA GLU A 294 -7.31 -3.08 -19.10
C GLU A 294 -7.91 -1.72 -19.47
N THR A 295 -7.57 -1.21 -20.65
CA THR A 295 -8.03 0.11 -21.15
C THR A 295 -8.90 0.01 -22.39
N LYS A 296 -9.10 -1.20 -22.91
CA LYS A 296 -9.83 -1.50 -24.14
C LYS A 296 -10.67 -2.77 -23.96
N ASP A 297 -11.55 -3.02 -24.93
CA ASP A 297 -12.30 -4.27 -25.05
C ASP A 297 -13.13 -4.65 -23.81
N PHE A 298 -13.90 -3.70 -23.30
CA PHE A 298 -14.80 -3.88 -22.13
C PHE A 298 -16.10 -4.67 -22.42
N ARG A 299 -16.22 -5.27 -23.61
CA ARG A 299 -17.43 -6.02 -23.97
C ARG A 299 -17.37 -7.40 -23.31
N GLN A 300 -18.41 -7.76 -22.58
CA GLN A 300 -18.55 -9.13 -22.06
C GLN A 300 -18.53 -10.15 -23.20
N SER A 301 -17.75 -11.22 -23.01
CA SER A 301 -17.75 -12.36 -23.93
C SER A 301 -19.13 -13.03 -23.94
N PRO A 302 -19.50 -13.75 -25.02
CA PRO A 302 -20.77 -14.48 -25.08
C PRO A 302 -20.98 -15.45 -23.92
N ASP A 303 -19.90 -16.05 -23.39
CA ASP A 303 -19.94 -17.02 -22.27
C ASP A 303 -20.27 -16.36 -20.93
N GLU A 304 -19.87 -15.10 -20.72
CA GLU A 304 -20.18 -14.35 -19.50
C GLU A 304 -21.65 -13.91 -19.45
N ARG A 305 -22.27 -13.65 -20.61
CA ARG A 305 -23.69 -13.27 -20.71
C ARG A 305 -24.65 -14.40 -20.30
N GLN A 306 -24.24 -15.66 -20.49
CA GLN A 306 -25.07 -16.82 -20.14
C GLN A 306 -25.11 -17.10 -18.63
N LYS A 307 -24.03 -16.80 -17.90
CA LYS A 307 -23.99 -17.00 -16.43
C LYS A 307 -24.84 -15.98 -15.65
N GLY A 308 -25.09 -14.79 -16.22
CA GLY A 308 -25.94 -13.75 -15.60
C GLY A 308 -27.46 -13.94 -15.82
N ASN A 309 -27.87 -14.79 -16.77
CA ASN A 309 -29.27 -15.01 -17.13
C ASN A 309 -29.89 -16.28 -16.51
N ALA A 310 -29.21 -16.94 -15.57
CA ALA A 310 -29.78 -18.08 -14.87
C ALA A 310 -30.84 -17.59 -13.85
N THR A 311 -32.11 -17.72 -14.23
CA THR A 311 -33.28 -17.52 -13.37
C THR A 311 -33.13 -18.30 -12.06
N PRO A 312 -33.42 -17.73 -10.87
CA PRO A 312 -33.42 -18.51 -9.64
C PRO A 312 -34.50 -19.58 -9.73
N ALA A 313 -34.09 -20.85 -9.69
CA ALA A 313 -35.02 -21.96 -9.57
C ALA A 313 -35.83 -21.78 -8.28
N LYS A 314 -37.16 -21.75 -8.41
CA LYS A 314 -38.10 -21.77 -7.28
C LYS A 314 -37.78 -22.99 -6.40
N GLN A 315 -37.23 -22.73 -5.22
CA GLN A 315 -37.15 -23.72 -4.16
C GLN A 315 -38.57 -23.89 -3.62
N THR A 316 -39.21 -25.00 -3.99
CA THR A 316 -40.49 -25.40 -3.42
C THR A 316 -40.28 -25.82 -1.97
N ASP A 317 -40.81 -24.99 -1.07
CA ASP A 317 -40.93 -25.25 0.35
C ASP A 317 -41.84 -26.46 0.58
N ARG A 318 -41.28 -27.57 1.09
CA ARG A 318 -42.06 -28.68 1.65
C ARG A 318 -41.82 -28.71 3.14
N THR A 319 -42.69 -27.98 3.84
CA THR A 319 -42.99 -28.19 5.25
C THR A 319 -43.49 -29.62 5.46
N ARG A 320 -42.81 -30.38 6.32
CA ARG A 320 -43.41 -31.52 7.00
C ARG A 320 -42.96 -31.52 8.46
N ALA A 321 -43.88 -31.08 9.31
CA ALA A 321 -43.82 -31.27 10.75
C ALA A 321 -44.05 -32.76 11.10
N GLY A 322 -43.45 -33.21 12.19
CA GLY A 322 -44.06 -34.22 13.05
C GLY A 322 -43.30 -35.52 13.26
N GLN A 323 -42.48 -35.52 14.32
CA GLN A 323 -42.52 -36.45 15.45
C GLN A 323 -41.89 -37.87 15.38
N GLN A 324 -41.13 -38.10 16.47
CA GLN A 324 -40.86 -39.34 17.22
C GLN A 324 -39.68 -40.23 16.76
N GLY A 325 -38.69 -40.34 17.66
CA GLY A 325 -37.68 -41.41 17.68
C GLY A 325 -38.28 -42.75 18.15
N PRO A 326 -37.49 -43.74 18.65
CA PRO A 326 -36.12 -43.65 19.16
C PRO A 326 -35.14 -44.73 18.64
N GLU A 327 -33.91 -44.62 19.14
CA GLU A 327 -33.05 -45.74 19.61
C GLU A 327 -32.16 -46.57 18.66
N HIS A 328 -30.94 -46.75 19.19
CA HIS A 328 -30.02 -47.88 19.12
C HIS A 328 -28.94 -48.01 18.02
N GLU A 329 -27.70 -48.06 18.55
CA GLU A 329 -26.60 -48.99 18.22
C GLU A 329 -25.81 -48.77 16.91
N ARG A 330 -24.65 -48.10 16.99
CA ARG A 330 -23.30 -48.63 17.30
C ARG A 330 -22.25 -47.56 17.01
#